data_AF-A0A938MDK1-F1
#
_entry.id   AF-A0A938MDK1-F1
#
_cell.length_a   1.000
_cell.length_b   1.000
_cell.length_c   1.000
_cell.angle_alpha   90.00
_cell.angle_beta   90.00
_cell.angle_gamma   90.00
#
_symmetry.space_group_name_H-M   'P 1'
#
loop_
_entity.id
_entity.type
_entity.pdbx_description
1 polymer ?
#
loop_
_entity_poly.entity_id
_entity_poly.type
_entity_poly.pdbx_seq_one_letter_code
_entity_poly.pdbx_strand_id
1 'polypeptide(L)'
;VNRDQARAEVKWEVRKPDGCALVRVERSPAFHNVQFWAAPLAIKKGQTYTVRFEARGEKATQLRVSLMRNAAPWRSLGLTANLALSPEWKTYTLLGKASEDSDDARLDFMPLSTIWLDNVSMQPSEPPQNAAVGSQVRLGPGWRGEPQAVADGKLNTAVGMRGHPDLPLVMELTLPAPTPVVAVNVEGVERGRHQKLGEMAIDVSADGQRWFFFGKPAREASSPKPGETLVRYAATNVVCTVKHVRVRALSVSNSAQVREVEVLRVAGETAAGPETLPPVPLFATACFRGWDYARLGYAASPSESIALRFSNQGLQPIGGEVRWRLADYPGTTLRSGSGKLELAAGAMGGAPISLPAELSDGHYRLHYELAGADETESRGSFYFDYRAPSGPAEQRLRIISLLDNNDPEGYMAMLLGSVRKRCEIMQALPEKPAPGDVAMLMCERLTDGSDLPAQLARFTDAGGRVLAFGKVSPAFSDLLPVTIAEEPFLDAPQTLRLG
;
A
#
# COMPACT_ATOMS: atom_id res chain seq x y z
N VAL A 1 8.00 -38.41 14.37
CA VAL A 1 7.81 -38.20 12.91
C VAL A 1 8.41 -36.85 12.57
N ASN A 2 9.40 -36.80 11.68
CA ASN A 2 10.17 -35.58 11.40
C ASN A 2 9.27 -34.52 10.73
N ARG A 3 9.09 -33.37 11.40
CA ARG A 3 8.22 -32.29 10.97
C ARG A 3 8.80 -31.47 9.82
N ASP A 4 9.80 -31.93 9.06
CA ASP A 4 10.38 -31.15 7.96
C ASP A 4 10.33 -31.82 6.58
N GLN A 5 9.84 -33.06 6.47
CA GLN A 5 9.72 -33.75 5.19
C GLN A 5 8.36 -33.49 4.50
N ALA A 6 8.41 -33.29 3.18
CA ALA A 6 7.23 -33.26 2.31
C ALA A 6 6.75 -34.68 1.99
N ARG A 7 5.46 -34.82 1.68
CA ARG A 7 4.81 -36.10 1.37
C ARG A 7 3.74 -35.90 0.31
N ALA A 8 3.86 -36.66 -0.78
CA ALA A 8 2.89 -36.69 -1.86
C ALA A 8 2.84 -38.06 -2.53
N GLU A 9 1.72 -38.36 -3.16
CA GLU A 9 1.44 -39.56 -3.95
C GLU A 9 0.80 -39.11 -5.28
N VAL A 10 1.19 -39.74 -6.39
CA VAL A 10 0.57 -39.49 -7.71
C VAL A 10 -0.26 -40.70 -8.11
N LYS A 11 -1.50 -40.47 -8.53
CA LYS A 11 -2.45 -41.48 -9.04
C LYS A 11 -3.09 -40.98 -10.33
N TRP A 12 -3.46 -41.90 -11.22
CA TRP A 12 -4.32 -41.60 -12.36
C TRP A 12 -5.77 -41.86 -11.98
N GLU A 13 -6.66 -40.89 -12.25
CA GLU A 13 -8.10 -41.00 -12.01
C GLU A 13 -8.89 -40.88 -13.33
N VAL A 14 -10.06 -41.51 -13.40
CA VAL A 14 -10.89 -41.48 -14.61
C VAL A 14 -11.63 -40.13 -14.73
N ARG A 15 -11.41 -39.42 -15.82
CA ARG A 15 -12.13 -38.20 -16.25
C ARG A 15 -12.19 -38.21 -17.78
N LYS A 16 -13.40 -38.34 -18.35
CA LYS A 16 -13.61 -38.57 -19.81
C LYS A 16 -12.81 -39.83 -20.28
N PRO A 17 -12.78 -40.24 -21.57
CA PRO A 17 -12.20 -41.54 -21.95
C PRO A 17 -10.75 -41.75 -21.50
N ASP A 18 -9.97 -40.68 -21.35
CA ASP A 18 -8.51 -40.72 -21.23
C ASP A 18 -7.94 -40.46 -19.82
N GLY A 19 -8.78 -40.09 -18.84
CA GLY A 19 -8.34 -39.88 -17.45
C GLY A 19 -7.77 -38.49 -17.14
N CYS A 20 -7.37 -38.28 -15.88
CA CYS A 20 -6.63 -37.11 -15.40
C CYS A 20 -5.63 -37.52 -14.32
N ALA A 21 -4.60 -36.71 -14.10
CA ALA A 21 -3.61 -36.96 -13.05
C ALA A 21 -4.08 -36.36 -11.72
N LEU A 22 -4.22 -37.18 -10.68
CA LEU A 22 -4.33 -36.77 -9.29
C LEU A 22 -2.94 -36.72 -8.66
N VAL A 23 -2.54 -35.55 -8.18
CA VAL A 23 -1.37 -35.39 -7.31
C VAL A 23 -1.87 -35.15 -5.90
N ARG A 24 -1.88 -36.18 -5.06
CA ARG A 24 -2.27 -36.10 -3.65
C ARG A 24 -1.10 -35.58 -2.83
N VAL A 25 -1.24 -34.43 -2.20
CA VAL A 25 -0.18 -33.82 -1.38
C VAL A 25 -0.65 -33.76 0.05
N GLU A 26 -0.07 -34.62 0.90
CA GLU A 26 -0.32 -34.59 2.33
C GLU A 26 0.37 -33.39 2.98
N ARG A 27 1.57 -33.05 2.48
CA ARG A 27 2.38 -31.97 3.03
C ARG A 27 3.41 -31.44 2.05
N SER A 28 3.42 -30.12 1.84
CA SER A 28 4.45 -29.41 1.07
C SER A 28 4.74 -28.05 1.70
N PRO A 29 5.88 -27.85 2.39
CA PRO A 29 6.21 -26.57 3.02
C PRO A 29 6.66 -25.50 2.00
N ALA A 30 7.04 -25.90 0.78
CA ALA A 30 7.42 -25.01 -0.30
C ALA A 30 7.21 -25.68 -1.67
N PHE A 31 7.03 -24.88 -2.73
CA PHE A 31 6.73 -25.36 -4.08
C PHE A 31 7.69 -26.45 -4.58
N HIS A 32 9.00 -26.28 -4.37
CA HIS A 32 10.01 -27.20 -4.92
C HIS A 32 10.04 -28.57 -4.23
N ASN A 33 9.27 -28.79 -3.17
CA ASN A 33 9.28 -30.04 -2.42
C ASN A 33 8.47 -31.16 -3.09
N VAL A 34 7.46 -30.81 -3.89
CA VAL A 34 6.64 -31.75 -4.67
C VAL A 34 6.63 -31.26 -6.10
N GLN A 35 7.05 -32.11 -7.03
CA GLN A 35 7.20 -31.78 -8.44
C GLN A 35 6.59 -32.92 -9.28
N PHE A 36 5.84 -32.55 -10.29
CA PHE A 36 5.31 -33.44 -11.33
C PHE A 36 5.68 -32.80 -12.67
N TRP A 37 6.46 -33.48 -13.50
CA TRP A 37 7.04 -32.83 -14.68
C TRP A 37 7.03 -33.73 -15.93
N ALA A 38 7.13 -33.09 -17.09
CA ALA A 38 7.33 -33.74 -18.39
C ALA A 38 8.70 -33.37 -18.96
N ALA A 39 9.48 -34.39 -19.33
CA ALA A 39 10.83 -34.29 -19.89
C ALA A 39 11.15 -35.55 -20.73
N PRO A 40 12.14 -35.51 -21.65
CA PRO A 40 12.88 -34.32 -22.10
C PRO A 40 12.06 -33.47 -23.08
N LEU A 41 12.31 -32.17 -23.10
CA LEU A 41 11.72 -31.22 -24.05
C LEU A 41 12.82 -30.48 -24.81
N ALA A 42 12.70 -30.44 -26.14
CA ALA A 42 13.55 -29.62 -26.98
C ALA A 42 12.96 -28.21 -27.13
N ILE A 43 13.74 -27.18 -26.78
CA ILE A 43 13.36 -25.78 -26.88
C ILE A 43 14.46 -24.97 -27.58
N LYS A 44 14.06 -23.88 -28.24
CA LYS A 44 14.95 -22.98 -28.98
C LYS A 44 15.00 -21.59 -28.36
N LYS A 45 16.20 -21.06 -28.19
CA LYS A 45 16.43 -19.72 -27.66
C LYS A 45 15.64 -18.68 -28.46
N GLY A 46 14.92 -17.81 -27.75
CA GLY A 46 14.15 -16.73 -28.33
C GLY A 46 12.77 -17.14 -28.87
N GLN A 47 12.48 -18.43 -28.99
CA GLN A 47 11.16 -18.93 -29.36
C GLN A 47 10.19 -18.74 -28.20
N THR A 48 8.99 -18.24 -28.51
CA THR A 48 7.89 -18.20 -27.56
C THR A 48 7.15 -19.53 -27.56
N TYR A 49 6.82 -20.03 -26.37
CA TYR A 49 6.04 -21.25 -26.19
C TYR A 49 4.78 -20.96 -25.40
N THR A 50 3.67 -21.53 -25.85
CA THR A 50 2.39 -21.56 -25.15
C THR A 50 2.24 -22.89 -24.43
N VAL A 51 1.96 -22.84 -23.13
CA VAL A 51 1.62 -24.00 -22.30
C VAL A 51 0.16 -23.89 -21.92
N ARG A 52 -0.63 -24.91 -22.23
CA ARG A 52 -2.06 -24.98 -21.87
C ARG A 52 -2.34 -26.25 -21.10
N PHE A 53 -3.17 -26.13 -20.07
CA PHE A 53 -3.63 -27.28 -19.28
C PHE A 53 -4.93 -26.95 -18.56
N GLU A 54 -5.60 -27.98 -18.07
CA GLU A 54 -6.71 -27.86 -17.14
C GLU A 54 -6.26 -28.29 -15.75
N ALA A 55 -6.67 -27.56 -14.71
CA ALA A 55 -6.37 -27.95 -13.34
C ALA A 55 -7.48 -27.54 -12.37
N ARG A 56 -7.52 -28.25 -11.24
CA ARG A 56 -8.28 -27.87 -10.04
C ARG A 56 -7.55 -28.30 -8.78
N GLY A 57 -7.80 -27.59 -7.68
CA GLY A 57 -7.40 -28.02 -6.34
C GLY A 57 -8.49 -28.84 -5.65
N GLU A 58 -8.15 -29.58 -4.59
CA GLU A 58 -9.15 -30.16 -3.69
C GLU A 58 -9.92 -29.07 -2.93
N LYS A 59 -9.16 -28.03 -2.59
CA LYS A 59 -9.59 -26.75 -2.05
C LYS A 59 -8.86 -25.64 -2.79
N ALA A 60 -9.20 -24.39 -2.53
CA ALA A 60 -8.42 -23.26 -3.02
C ALA A 60 -6.95 -23.41 -2.62
N THR A 61 -6.04 -23.39 -3.60
CA THR A 61 -4.61 -23.64 -3.40
C THR A 61 -3.73 -22.95 -4.45
N GLN A 62 -2.42 -23.09 -4.34
CA GLN A 62 -1.46 -22.57 -5.32
C GLN A 62 -0.73 -23.69 -6.05
N LEU A 63 -0.45 -23.43 -7.33
CA LEU A 63 0.35 -24.25 -8.21
C LEU A 63 1.42 -23.37 -8.87
N ARG A 64 2.70 -23.75 -8.77
CA ARG A 64 3.76 -23.15 -9.57
C ARG A 64 4.00 -23.99 -10.82
N VAL A 65 4.11 -23.33 -11.97
CA VAL A 65 4.49 -23.96 -13.24
C VAL A 65 5.76 -23.33 -13.75
N SER A 66 6.73 -24.13 -14.20
CA SER A 66 8.00 -23.62 -14.74
C SER A 66 8.49 -24.43 -15.93
N LEU A 67 8.96 -23.76 -16.98
CA LEU A 67 9.85 -24.34 -17.97
C LEU A 67 11.28 -24.15 -17.46
N MET A 68 12.03 -25.22 -17.25
CA MET A 68 13.37 -25.16 -16.65
C MET A 68 14.31 -26.24 -17.16
N ARG A 69 15.61 -26.11 -16.85
CA ARG A 69 16.59 -27.17 -17.14
C ARG A 69 16.22 -28.46 -16.40
N ASN A 70 16.39 -29.61 -17.05
CA ASN A 70 16.21 -30.92 -16.42
C ASN A 70 17.43 -31.38 -15.59
N ALA A 71 18.37 -30.47 -15.33
CA ALA A 71 19.54 -30.70 -14.50
C ALA A 71 19.96 -29.41 -13.76
N ALA A 72 20.82 -29.56 -12.75
CA ALA A 72 21.44 -28.43 -12.05
C ALA A 72 22.09 -27.45 -13.06
N PRO A 73 21.92 -26.12 -12.89
CA PRO A 73 21.42 -25.43 -11.70
C PRO A 73 19.88 -25.24 -11.64
N TRP A 74 19.07 -26.04 -12.37
CA TRP A 74 17.60 -25.99 -12.32
C TRP A 74 17.02 -24.60 -12.65
N ARG A 75 17.71 -23.87 -13.52
CA ARG A 75 17.32 -22.51 -13.87
C ARG A 75 16.06 -22.51 -14.72
N SER A 76 15.17 -21.57 -14.44
CA SER A 76 14.04 -21.25 -15.34
C SER A 76 14.56 -20.85 -16.72
N LEU A 77 13.85 -21.31 -17.75
CA LEU A 77 14.15 -21.08 -19.15
C LEU A 77 13.19 -20.04 -19.76
N GLY A 78 12.67 -19.12 -18.95
CA GLY A 78 11.83 -18.01 -19.42
C GLY A 78 10.33 -18.17 -19.20
N LEU A 79 9.90 -19.21 -18.48
CA LEU A 79 8.53 -19.38 -18.02
C LEU A 79 8.51 -19.79 -16.56
N THR A 80 7.94 -18.95 -15.70
CA THR A 80 7.61 -19.29 -14.32
C THR A 80 6.34 -18.55 -13.89
N ALA A 81 5.30 -19.29 -13.53
CA ALA A 81 4.02 -18.74 -13.09
C ALA A 81 3.58 -19.35 -11.76
N ASN A 82 2.99 -18.54 -10.87
CA ASN A 82 2.27 -19.02 -9.70
C ASN A 82 0.78 -18.78 -9.94
N LEU A 83 -0.03 -19.83 -9.84
CA LEU A 83 -1.45 -19.83 -10.18
C LEU A 83 -2.30 -20.13 -8.95
N ALA A 84 -3.47 -19.51 -8.86
CA ALA A 84 -4.48 -19.85 -7.86
C ALA A 84 -5.44 -20.88 -8.47
N LEU A 85 -5.48 -22.08 -7.90
CA LEU A 85 -6.42 -23.12 -8.31
C LEU A 85 -7.69 -23.05 -7.45
N SER A 86 -8.84 -23.15 -8.09
CA SER A 86 -10.14 -23.36 -7.44
C SER A 86 -10.48 -24.84 -7.29
N PRO A 87 -11.49 -25.19 -6.47
CA PRO A 87 -12.11 -26.53 -6.49
C PRO A 87 -12.78 -26.91 -7.81
N GLU A 88 -13.03 -25.93 -8.68
CA GLU A 88 -13.56 -26.09 -10.02
C GLU A 88 -12.44 -26.24 -11.05
N TRP A 89 -12.70 -27.07 -12.07
CA TRP A 89 -11.82 -27.21 -13.24
C TRP A 89 -11.77 -25.90 -14.03
N LYS A 90 -10.55 -25.41 -14.27
CA LYS A 90 -10.30 -24.25 -15.13
C LYS A 90 -9.19 -24.55 -16.12
N THR A 91 -9.25 -23.91 -17.28
CA THR A 91 -8.15 -23.90 -18.26
C THR A 91 -7.18 -22.77 -17.93
N TYR A 92 -5.90 -23.08 -17.91
CA TYR A 92 -4.82 -22.12 -17.73
C TYR A 92 -3.98 -22.08 -19.01
N THR A 93 -3.61 -20.87 -19.42
CA THR A 93 -2.73 -20.63 -20.55
C THR A 93 -1.55 -19.79 -20.09
N LEU A 94 -0.35 -20.29 -20.35
CA LEU A 94 0.90 -19.64 -20.01
C LEU A 94 1.72 -19.42 -21.28
N LEU A 95 2.48 -18.34 -21.31
CA LEU A 95 3.36 -18.00 -22.42
C LEU A 95 4.74 -17.64 -21.89
N GLY A 96 5.80 -18.17 -22.49
CA GLY A 96 7.17 -17.82 -22.10
C GLY A 96 8.12 -17.84 -23.28
N LYS A 97 9.06 -16.89 -23.29
CA LYS A 97 10.12 -16.81 -24.30
C LYS A 97 11.35 -17.56 -23.78
N ALA A 98 11.74 -18.61 -24.49
CA ALA A 98 12.88 -19.44 -24.11
C ALA A 98 14.18 -18.60 -24.03
N SER A 99 14.88 -18.67 -22.90
CA SER A 99 16.10 -17.87 -22.68
C SER A 99 17.37 -18.49 -23.29
N GLU A 100 17.35 -19.80 -23.56
CA GLU A 100 18.45 -20.58 -24.13
C GLU A 100 17.93 -21.78 -24.93
N ASP A 101 18.79 -22.38 -25.74
CA ASP A 101 18.54 -23.66 -26.39
C ASP A 101 18.71 -24.79 -25.37
N SER A 102 17.87 -25.82 -25.47
CA SER A 102 18.02 -27.03 -24.66
C SER A 102 17.30 -28.19 -25.34
N ASP A 103 17.96 -29.34 -25.45
CA ASP A 103 17.33 -30.59 -25.92
C ASP A 103 16.83 -31.47 -24.75
N ASP A 104 17.06 -31.02 -23.50
CA ASP A 104 16.70 -31.69 -22.25
C ASP A 104 16.10 -30.70 -21.24
N ALA A 105 15.13 -29.90 -21.68
CA ALA A 105 14.32 -29.08 -20.78
C ALA A 105 13.21 -29.92 -20.13
N ARG A 106 12.59 -29.39 -19.07
CA ARG A 106 11.39 -29.96 -18.47
C ARG A 106 10.32 -28.90 -18.20
N LEU A 107 9.06 -29.29 -18.35
CA LEU A 107 7.90 -28.54 -17.89
C LEU A 107 7.46 -29.09 -16.55
N ASP A 108 7.51 -28.28 -15.52
CA ASP A 108 7.40 -28.67 -14.12
C ASP A 108 6.15 -28.07 -13.48
N PHE A 109 5.37 -28.91 -12.77
CA PHE A 109 4.18 -28.56 -12.01
C PHE A 109 4.44 -28.84 -10.53
N MET A 110 4.39 -27.79 -9.72
CA MET A 110 4.80 -27.78 -8.32
C MET A 110 3.62 -27.38 -7.42
N PRO A 111 2.82 -28.34 -6.91
CA PRO A 111 1.67 -28.02 -6.06
C PRO A 111 2.02 -27.88 -4.57
N LEU A 112 1.28 -27.02 -3.85
CA LEU A 112 1.34 -26.95 -2.38
C LEU A 112 0.34 -27.88 -1.66
N SER A 113 -0.70 -28.35 -2.36
CA SER A 113 -1.71 -29.27 -1.82
C SER A 113 -2.23 -30.21 -2.91
N THR A 114 -3.19 -31.07 -2.58
CA THR A 114 -3.81 -31.98 -3.55
C THR A 114 -4.41 -31.24 -4.74
N ILE A 115 -4.06 -31.68 -5.96
CA ILE A 115 -4.55 -31.12 -7.23
C ILE A 115 -4.89 -32.22 -8.24
N TRP A 116 -5.70 -31.86 -9.23
CA TRP A 116 -5.90 -32.61 -10.46
C TRP A 116 -5.38 -31.80 -11.64
N LEU A 117 -4.76 -32.48 -12.60
CA LEU A 117 -4.19 -31.92 -13.82
C LEU A 117 -4.64 -32.74 -15.03
N ASP A 118 -4.95 -32.07 -16.13
CA ASP A 118 -5.39 -32.70 -17.37
C ASP A 118 -5.06 -31.84 -18.60
N ASN A 119 -5.12 -32.42 -19.80
CA ASN A 119 -4.99 -31.73 -21.09
C ASN A 119 -3.73 -30.85 -21.23
N VAL A 120 -2.61 -31.31 -20.68
CA VAL A 120 -1.33 -30.58 -20.73
C VAL A 120 -0.80 -30.59 -22.16
N SER A 121 -0.50 -29.41 -22.69
CA SER A 121 0.14 -29.22 -23.99
C SER A 121 1.14 -28.08 -23.94
N MET A 122 2.18 -28.17 -24.76
CA MET A 122 3.16 -27.12 -24.97
C MET A 122 3.47 -27.03 -26.47
N GLN A 123 3.35 -25.83 -27.04
CA GLN A 123 3.53 -25.61 -28.48
C GLN A 123 4.30 -24.30 -28.73
N PRO A 124 5.13 -24.20 -29.77
CA PRO A 124 5.66 -22.92 -30.24
C PRO A 124 4.51 -21.98 -30.61
N SER A 125 4.68 -20.69 -30.35
CA SER A 125 3.71 -19.65 -30.69
C SER A 125 4.40 -18.37 -31.13
N GLU A 126 3.62 -17.47 -31.73
CA GLU A 126 4.10 -16.14 -32.05
C GLU A 126 4.43 -15.34 -30.79
N PRO A 127 5.36 -14.36 -30.87
CA PRO A 127 5.58 -13.41 -29.80
C PRO A 127 4.32 -12.59 -29.46
N PRO A 128 4.19 -12.13 -28.20
CA PRO A 128 3.14 -11.18 -27.84
C PRO A 128 3.17 -9.93 -28.71
N GLN A 129 1.99 -9.34 -28.91
CA GLN A 129 1.80 -8.10 -29.63
C GLN A 129 1.33 -7.00 -28.68
N ASN A 130 1.51 -5.74 -29.05
CA ASN A 130 0.99 -4.64 -28.26
C ASN A 130 -0.54 -4.63 -28.34
N ALA A 131 -1.18 -4.58 -27.18
CA ALA A 131 -2.59 -4.25 -27.08
C ALA A 131 -2.75 -2.75 -27.29
N ALA A 132 -3.79 -2.36 -28.02
CA ALA A 132 -4.21 -0.98 -28.02
C ALA A 132 -4.64 -0.61 -26.60
N VAL A 133 -3.85 0.23 -25.93
CA VAL A 133 -4.28 0.90 -24.71
C VAL A 133 -5.31 1.93 -25.16
N GLY A 134 -6.56 1.79 -24.73
CA GLY A 134 -7.60 2.75 -25.08
C GLY A 134 -7.25 4.16 -24.60
N SER A 135 -7.99 5.18 -25.05
CA SER A 135 -7.79 6.59 -24.68
C SER A 135 -8.17 6.93 -23.22
N GLN A 136 -8.27 5.93 -22.34
CA GLN A 136 -8.76 6.07 -20.97
C GLN A 136 -7.70 5.57 -19.98
N VAL A 137 -6.68 6.42 -19.79
CA VAL A 137 -5.75 6.31 -18.67
C VAL A 137 -6.24 7.22 -17.55
N ARG A 138 -6.32 6.69 -16.33
CA ARG A 138 -6.67 7.45 -15.12
C ARG A 138 -5.54 7.36 -14.12
N LEU A 139 -5.21 8.48 -13.51
CA LEU A 139 -4.15 8.60 -12.51
C LEU A 139 -4.77 8.83 -11.14
N GLY A 140 -4.32 8.07 -10.13
CA GLY A 140 -4.65 8.29 -8.74
C GLY A 140 -3.93 9.52 -8.16
N PRO A 141 -4.27 9.93 -6.93
CA PRO A 141 -3.54 10.98 -6.23
C PRO A 141 -2.04 10.68 -6.18
N GLY A 142 -1.20 11.72 -6.27
CA GLY A 142 0.28 11.60 -6.22
C GLY A 142 0.98 11.43 -7.58
N TRP A 143 0.25 11.02 -8.62
CA TRP A 143 0.73 11.12 -10.00
C TRP A 143 0.56 12.54 -10.54
N ARG A 144 1.48 12.98 -11.42
CA ARG A 144 1.44 14.30 -12.06
C ARG A 144 1.75 14.18 -13.54
N GLY A 145 1.15 15.05 -14.34
CA GLY A 145 1.32 15.05 -15.79
C GLY A 145 0.07 14.63 -16.53
N GLU A 146 0.20 14.42 -17.83
CA GLU A 146 -0.90 14.03 -18.71
C GLU A 146 -1.12 12.52 -18.63
N PRO A 147 -2.29 12.03 -18.18
CA PRO A 147 -2.56 10.59 -18.09
C PRO A 147 -2.25 9.83 -19.38
N GLN A 148 -2.63 10.40 -20.53
CA GLN A 148 -2.44 9.75 -21.82
C GLN A 148 -0.97 9.67 -22.26
N ALA A 149 -0.07 10.50 -21.71
CA ALA A 149 1.33 10.51 -22.09
C ALA A 149 2.02 9.15 -21.87
N VAL A 150 1.63 8.40 -20.82
CA VAL A 150 2.20 7.06 -20.57
C VAL A 150 1.75 6.01 -21.58
N ALA A 151 0.56 6.15 -22.16
CA ALA A 151 0.09 5.25 -23.20
C ALA A 151 0.65 5.63 -24.58
N ASP A 152 1.00 6.91 -24.77
CA ASP A 152 1.62 7.44 -25.98
C ASP A 152 3.16 7.34 -25.97
N GLY A 153 3.77 6.82 -24.90
CA GLY A 153 5.24 6.75 -24.73
C GLY A 153 5.93 8.11 -24.54
N LYS A 154 5.17 9.15 -24.17
CA LYS A 154 5.66 10.53 -23.97
C LYS A 154 6.14 10.72 -22.52
N LEU A 155 7.30 11.36 -22.37
CA LEU A 155 7.94 11.61 -21.08
C LEU A 155 7.34 12.81 -20.32
N ASN A 156 6.02 12.83 -20.11
CA ASN A 156 5.32 13.93 -19.43
C ASN A 156 4.64 13.50 -18.12
N THR A 157 4.77 12.24 -17.71
CA THR A 157 4.13 11.72 -16.50
C THR A 157 5.17 11.41 -15.43
N ALA A 158 5.07 12.12 -14.32
CA ALA A 158 5.91 11.94 -13.15
C ALA A 158 5.10 11.32 -12.00
N VAL A 159 5.76 10.45 -11.26
CA VAL A 159 5.27 9.89 -10.01
C VAL A 159 6.17 10.40 -8.89
N GLY A 160 5.61 10.99 -7.84
CA GLY A 160 6.44 11.55 -6.77
C GLY A 160 5.71 11.64 -5.44
N MET A 161 6.46 11.49 -4.36
CA MET A 161 5.92 11.63 -3.01
C MET A 161 5.79 13.11 -2.66
N ARG A 162 4.59 13.58 -2.29
CA ARG A 162 4.45 14.82 -1.49
C ARG A 162 4.56 14.44 -0.02
N GLY A 163 5.77 14.44 0.52
CA GLY A 163 5.97 14.13 1.93
C GLY A 163 5.70 12.65 2.28
N HIS A 164 5.70 12.36 3.58
CA HIS A 164 5.80 11.01 4.12
C HIS A 164 4.44 10.49 4.64
N PRO A 165 3.99 9.28 4.26
CA PRO A 165 4.16 8.61 2.96
C PRO A 165 2.88 8.64 2.12
N ASP A 166 2.94 8.88 0.81
CA ASP A 166 1.82 8.75 -0.17
C ASP A 166 2.05 7.52 -1.08
N LEU A 167 1.94 6.31 -0.53
CA LEU A 167 2.08 5.03 -1.25
C LEU A 167 1.13 3.98 -0.68
N PRO A 168 0.52 3.09 -1.50
CA PRO A 168 0.84 2.87 -2.91
C PRO A 168 0.16 3.87 -3.85
N LEU A 169 0.80 4.24 -4.95
CA LEU A 169 0.23 5.15 -5.96
C LEU A 169 -0.37 4.36 -7.12
N VAL A 170 -1.52 4.78 -7.65
CA VAL A 170 -2.30 3.97 -8.60
C VAL A 170 -2.42 4.64 -9.97
N MET A 171 -2.26 3.86 -11.03
CA MET A 171 -2.62 4.23 -12.40
C MET A 171 -3.48 3.11 -12.99
N GLU A 172 -4.59 3.44 -13.65
CA GLU A 172 -5.49 2.49 -14.29
C GLU A 172 -5.60 2.77 -15.79
N LEU A 173 -5.54 1.71 -16.59
CA LEU A 173 -5.69 1.72 -18.03
C LEU A 173 -6.92 0.89 -18.41
N THR A 174 -7.77 1.41 -19.30
CA THR A 174 -8.92 0.66 -19.85
C THR A 174 -8.67 0.29 -21.30
N LEU A 175 -8.77 -1.00 -21.58
CA LEU A 175 -8.64 -1.55 -22.92
C LEU A 175 -9.95 -1.37 -23.70
N PRO A 176 -9.89 -1.20 -25.03
CA PRO A 176 -11.08 -0.94 -25.86
C PRO A 176 -12.07 -2.11 -25.87
N ALA A 177 -11.57 -3.33 -25.64
CA ALA A 177 -12.35 -4.55 -25.53
C ALA A 177 -11.67 -5.53 -24.55
N PRO A 178 -12.40 -6.54 -24.02
CA PRO A 178 -11.77 -7.65 -23.32
C PRO A 178 -10.64 -8.26 -24.16
N THR A 179 -9.43 -8.26 -23.61
CA THR A 179 -8.20 -8.58 -24.33
C THR A 179 -7.41 -9.64 -23.57
N PRO A 180 -6.91 -10.71 -24.22
CA PRO A 180 -6.04 -11.71 -23.61
C PRO A 180 -4.65 -11.13 -23.35
N VAL A 181 -4.47 -10.52 -22.19
CA VAL A 181 -3.21 -9.89 -21.75
C VAL A 181 -2.29 -10.95 -21.17
N VAL A 182 -1.02 -10.88 -21.53
CA VAL A 182 0.03 -11.80 -21.06
C VAL A 182 1.11 -11.10 -20.25
N ALA A 183 1.38 -9.83 -20.55
CA ALA A 183 2.34 -9.05 -19.80
C ALA A 183 1.98 -7.58 -19.80
N VAL A 184 2.49 -6.87 -18.80
CA VAL A 184 2.46 -5.42 -18.74
C VAL A 184 3.89 -4.97 -18.50
N ASN A 185 4.38 -4.13 -19.40
CA ASN A 185 5.68 -3.50 -19.34
C ASN A 185 5.52 -2.08 -18.84
N VAL A 186 6.18 -1.72 -17.76
CA VAL A 186 6.29 -0.30 -17.33
C VAL A 186 7.72 0.15 -17.56
N GLU A 187 7.89 1.15 -18.41
CA GLU A 187 9.17 1.80 -18.68
C GLU A 187 9.22 3.14 -17.96
N GLY A 188 10.30 3.41 -17.26
CA GLY A 188 10.52 4.71 -16.63
C GLY A 188 11.97 5.13 -16.59
N VAL A 189 12.16 6.41 -16.27
CA VAL A 189 13.45 7.08 -16.25
C VAL A 189 13.79 7.47 -14.81
N GLU A 190 14.94 6.99 -14.36
CA GLU A 190 15.54 7.35 -13.07
C GLU A 190 16.69 8.33 -13.28
N ARG A 191 16.81 9.32 -12.39
CA ARG A 191 17.83 10.38 -12.47
C ARG A 191 18.55 10.57 -11.14
N GLY A 192 19.75 10.02 -11.04
CA GLY A 192 20.56 10.12 -9.82
C GLY A 192 20.03 9.28 -8.65
N ARG A 193 20.53 9.55 -7.44
CA ARG A 193 20.31 8.67 -6.27
C ARG A 193 18.90 8.74 -5.68
N HIS A 194 18.19 9.84 -5.91
CA HIS A 194 16.94 10.15 -5.21
C HIS A 194 15.70 10.08 -6.09
N GLN A 195 15.82 9.83 -7.39
CA GLN A 195 14.70 9.76 -8.34
C GLN A 195 14.62 8.35 -8.91
N LYS A 196 14.01 7.44 -8.15
CA LYS A 196 13.99 6.00 -8.47
C LYS A 196 12.57 5.46 -8.50
N LEU A 197 12.29 4.61 -9.47
CA LEU A 197 11.14 3.72 -9.42
C LEU A 197 11.53 2.55 -8.53
N GLY A 198 10.78 2.36 -7.45
CA GLY A 198 11.05 1.28 -6.49
C GLY A 198 10.37 -0.01 -6.94
N GLU A 199 9.50 -0.51 -6.09
CA GLU A 199 8.71 -1.71 -6.33
C GLU A 199 7.38 -1.35 -6.98
N MET A 200 6.93 -2.18 -7.92
CA MET A 200 5.62 -2.06 -8.56
C MET A 200 4.85 -3.37 -8.45
N ALA A 201 3.54 -3.27 -8.56
CA ALA A 201 2.63 -4.39 -8.74
C ALA A 201 1.68 -4.11 -9.91
N ILE A 202 1.32 -5.16 -10.64
CA ILE A 202 0.31 -5.11 -11.70
C ILE A 202 -0.91 -5.88 -11.22
N ASP A 203 -2.07 -5.25 -11.32
CA ASP A 203 -3.37 -5.87 -11.11
C ASP A 203 -4.21 -5.79 -12.39
N VAL A 204 -5.14 -6.72 -12.55
CA VAL A 204 -6.04 -6.77 -13.69
C VAL A 204 -7.48 -6.99 -13.27
N SER A 205 -8.41 -6.56 -14.12
CA SER A 205 -9.84 -6.71 -13.88
C SER A 205 -10.64 -6.85 -15.18
N ALA A 206 -11.74 -7.59 -15.11
CA ALA A 206 -12.70 -7.70 -16.20
C ALA A 206 -13.74 -6.56 -16.19
N ASP A 207 -14.08 -6.04 -15.00
CA ASP A 207 -15.17 -5.07 -14.78
C ASP A 207 -14.71 -3.75 -14.15
N GLY A 208 -13.43 -3.69 -13.75
CA GLY A 208 -12.84 -2.58 -13.03
C GLY A 208 -13.18 -2.56 -11.54
N GLN A 209 -14.10 -3.40 -11.05
CA GLN A 209 -14.55 -3.44 -9.65
C GLN A 209 -13.76 -4.46 -8.84
N ARG A 210 -13.60 -5.68 -9.37
CA ARG A 210 -12.85 -6.74 -8.71
C ARG A 210 -11.48 -6.90 -9.35
N TRP A 211 -10.45 -6.71 -8.55
CA TRP A 211 -9.06 -6.73 -9.00
C TRP A 211 -8.36 -8.02 -8.61
N PHE A 212 -7.48 -8.48 -9.49
CA PHE A 212 -6.68 -9.69 -9.29
C PHE A 212 -5.21 -9.38 -9.56
N PHE A 213 -4.33 -9.91 -8.70
CA PHE A 213 -2.91 -9.66 -8.73
C PHE A 213 -2.29 -10.41 -9.91
N PHE A 214 -1.86 -9.65 -10.91
CA PHE A 214 -1.28 -10.18 -12.14
C PHE A 214 0.19 -10.53 -11.93
N GLY A 215 0.93 -9.70 -11.19
CA GLY A 215 2.30 -10.02 -10.79
C GLY A 215 3.09 -8.83 -10.27
N LYS A 216 4.24 -9.13 -9.65
CA LYS A 216 5.30 -8.16 -9.36
C LYS A 216 6.31 -8.23 -10.50
N PRO A 217 6.38 -7.20 -11.37
CA PRO A 217 7.28 -7.25 -12.50
C PRO A 217 8.75 -7.29 -12.08
N ALA A 218 9.56 -8.02 -12.84
CA ALA A 218 11.00 -8.03 -12.63
C ALA A 218 11.60 -6.70 -13.10
N ARG A 219 12.44 -6.09 -12.25
CA ARG A 219 13.16 -4.85 -12.56
C ARG A 219 14.36 -5.14 -13.43
N GLU A 220 14.35 -4.63 -14.66
CA GLU A 220 15.48 -4.65 -15.58
C GLU A 220 15.98 -3.22 -15.79
N ALA A 221 17.26 -2.98 -15.48
CA ALA A 221 17.85 -1.64 -15.60
C ALA A 221 18.87 -1.61 -16.74
N SER A 222 18.81 -0.56 -17.56
CA SER A 222 19.84 -0.23 -18.55
C SER A 222 20.09 1.27 -18.53
N SER A 223 21.31 1.73 -18.82
CA SER A 223 21.64 3.16 -18.84
C SER A 223 21.79 3.63 -20.28
N PRO A 224 20.77 4.31 -20.85
CA PRO A 224 20.86 4.83 -22.22
C PRO A 224 21.78 6.05 -22.34
N LYS A 225 21.99 6.79 -21.24
CA LYS A 225 22.83 8.00 -21.15
C LYS A 225 23.48 8.11 -19.77
N PRO A 226 24.62 8.82 -19.62
CA PRO A 226 25.19 9.12 -18.32
C PRO A 226 24.18 9.85 -17.41
N GLY A 227 23.92 9.30 -16.22
CA GLY A 227 23.01 9.89 -15.23
C GLY A 227 21.54 9.51 -15.38
N GLU A 228 21.15 8.80 -16.43
CA GLU A 228 19.81 8.24 -16.63
C GLU A 228 19.85 6.72 -16.62
N THR A 229 18.91 6.12 -15.89
CA THR A 229 18.68 4.67 -15.93
C THR A 229 17.26 4.43 -16.42
N LEU A 230 17.14 3.75 -17.55
CA LEU A 230 15.89 3.20 -18.03
C LEU A 230 15.59 1.92 -17.25
N VAL A 231 14.42 1.88 -16.64
CA VAL A 231 13.96 0.71 -15.89
C VAL A 231 12.72 0.15 -16.57
N ARG A 232 12.76 -1.14 -16.88
CA ARG A 232 11.62 -1.89 -17.38
C ARG A 232 11.14 -2.87 -16.32
N TYR A 233 9.84 -2.94 -16.18
CA TYR A 233 9.12 -3.83 -15.29
C TYR A 233 8.24 -4.73 -16.13
N ALA A 234 8.53 -6.02 -16.26
CA ALA A 234 7.71 -6.98 -16.99
C ALA A 234 7.01 -7.96 -16.05
N ALA A 235 5.68 -8.02 -16.10
CA ALA A 235 4.88 -8.92 -15.26
C ALA A 235 4.40 -10.17 -16.02
N THR A 236 4.54 -11.32 -15.36
CA THR A 236 3.87 -12.64 -15.53
C THR A 236 3.95 -13.35 -16.91
N ASN A 237 3.81 -14.67 -16.84
CA ASN A 237 3.70 -15.59 -17.98
C ASN A 237 2.25 -16.06 -18.18
N VAL A 238 1.28 -15.56 -17.42
CA VAL A 238 -0.13 -16.01 -17.44
C VAL A 238 -0.92 -15.17 -18.44
N VAL A 239 -1.65 -15.83 -19.34
CA VAL A 239 -2.58 -15.15 -20.24
C VAL A 239 -3.95 -15.08 -19.57
N CYS A 240 -4.52 -13.87 -19.45
CA CYS A 240 -5.87 -13.66 -18.93
C CYS A 240 -6.64 -12.63 -19.75
N THR A 241 -7.92 -12.90 -20.00
CA THR A 241 -8.81 -11.98 -20.72
C THR A 241 -9.31 -10.89 -19.78
N VAL A 242 -8.90 -9.64 -20.00
CA VAL A 242 -9.13 -8.52 -19.09
C VAL A 242 -9.56 -7.26 -19.85
N LYS A 243 -10.21 -6.34 -19.15
CA LYS A 243 -10.61 -5.03 -19.70
C LYS A 243 -9.87 -3.88 -19.05
N HIS A 244 -9.39 -4.08 -17.82
CA HIS A 244 -8.70 -3.06 -17.04
C HIS A 244 -7.37 -3.59 -16.53
N VAL A 245 -6.35 -2.73 -16.59
CA VAL A 245 -5.01 -2.96 -16.06
C VAL A 245 -4.73 -1.86 -15.05
N ARG A 246 -4.15 -2.21 -13.90
CA ARG A 246 -3.75 -1.25 -12.87
C ARG A 246 -2.28 -1.45 -12.51
N VAL A 247 -1.54 -0.35 -12.53
CA VAL A 247 -0.16 -0.29 -12.05
C VAL A 247 -0.18 0.37 -10.68
N ARG A 248 0.32 -0.34 -9.66
CA ARG A 248 0.55 0.18 -8.32
C ARG A 248 2.03 0.40 -8.10
N ALA A 249 2.45 1.64 -7.84
CA ALA A 249 3.78 1.91 -7.33
C ALA A 249 3.77 1.68 -5.81
N LEU A 250 4.50 0.67 -5.35
CA LEU A 250 4.60 0.30 -3.94
C LEU A 250 5.74 1.03 -3.24
N SER A 251 6.77 1.43 -3.98
CA SER A 251 7.79 2.36 -3.51
C SER A 251 8.34 3.24 -4.63
N VAL A 252 8.66 4.49 -4.31
CA VAL A 252 9.33 5.46 -5.18
C VAL A 252 10.26 6.33 -4.34
N SER A 253 11.37 6.81 -4.91
CA SER A 253 12.23 7.82 -4.26
C SER A 253 11.96 9.19 -4.86
N ASN A 254 11.68 10.20 -4.01
CA ASN A 254 11.32 11.61 -4.27
C ASN A 254 10.36 11.85 -5.46
N SER A 255 10.86 11.70 -6.68
CA SER A 255 10.13 11.85 -7.93
C SER A 255 10.79 10.99 -9.00
N ALA A 256 10.05 10.10 -9.66
CA ALA A 256 10.49 9.34 -10.82
C ALA A 256 9.58 9.61 -12.02
N GLN A 257 10.02 9.29 -13.23
CA GLN A 257 9.20 9.47 -14.44
C GLN A 257 8.79 8.12 -15.00
N VAL A 258 7.51 7.97 -15.30
CA VAL A 258 7.00 6.85 -16.08
C VAL A 258 6.88 7.32 -17.52
N ARG A 259 7.61 6.66 -18.40
CA ARG A 259 7.70 7.01 -19.81
C ARG A 259 6.63 6.32 -20.63
N GLU A 260 6.47 5.01 -20.41
CA GLU A 260 5.57 4.20 -21.20
C GLU A 260 4.98 3.06 -20.36
N VAL A 261 3.72 2.75 -20.60
CA VAL A 261 3.10 1.50 -20.17
C VAL A 261 2.59 0.76 -21.38
N GLU A 262 3.22 -0.37 -21.67
CA GLU A 262 2.89 -1.25 -22.78
C GLU A 262 2.15 -2.48 -22.24
N VAL A 263 0.96 -2.73 -22.76
CA VAL A 263 0.18 -3.93 -22.44
C VAL A 263 0.37 -4.92 -23.58
N LEU A 264 0.88 -6.12 -23.29
CA LEU A 264 1.10 -7.16 -24.30
C LEU A 264 -0.07 -8.14 -24.31
N ARG A 265 -0.53 -8.50 -25.51
CA ARG A 265 -1.60 -9.46 -25.76
C ARG A 265 -1.14 -10.64 -26.62
N VAL A 266 -1.89 -11.74 -26.56
CA VAL A 266 -1.75 -12.88 -27.46
C VAL A 266 -2.88 -12.89 -28.49
N ALA A 267 -2.57 -13.11 -29.76
CA ALA A 267 -3.58 -13.16 -30.81
C ALA A 267 -4.24 -14.55 -30.88
N GLY A 268 -5.56 -14.60 -31.09
CA GLY A 268 -6.28 -15.84 -31.37
C GLY A 268 -6.48 -16.79 -30.18
N GLU A 269 -6.03 -16.43 -28.98
CA GLU A 269 -6.18 -17.27 -27.80
C GLU A 269 -7.45 -16.97 -27.01
N THR A 270 -8.22 -18.02 -26.73
CA THR A 270 -9.19 -18.03 -25.62
C THR A 270 -8.44 -18.20 -24.31
N ALA A 271 -8.36 -17.13 -23.52
CA ALA A 271 -7.80 -17.15 -22.17
C ALA A 271 -8.92 -17.04 -21.11
N ALA A 272 -8.69 -17.65 -19.96
CA ALA A 272 -9.58 -17.52 -18.80
C ALA A 272 -9.67 -16.06 -18.33
N GLY A 273 -10.72 -15.74 -17.58
CA GLY A 273 -10.83 -14.43 -16.94
C GLY A 273 -9.82 -14.28 -15.78
N PRO A 274 -9.68 -13.07 -15.23
CA PRO A 274 -8.71 -12.78 -14.19
C PRO A 274 -8.99 -13.52 -12.86
N GLU A 275 -10.15 -14.15 -12.69
CA GLU A 275 -10.50 -14.97 -11.52
C GLU A 275 -9.68 -16.26 -11.36
N THR A 276 -8.77 -16.57 -12.29
CA THR A 276 -7.72 -17.59 -12.13
C THR A 276 -6.48 -17.07 -11.39
N LEU A 277 -6.41 -15.77 -11.14
CA LEU A 277 -5.33 -15.12 -10.44
C LEU A 277 -5.71 -14.86 -8.97
N PRO A 278 -4.75 -14.66 -8.07
CA PRO A 278 -5.04 -14.27 -6.69
C PRO A 278 -5.83 -12.94 -6.63
N PRO A 279 -6.88 -12.82 -5.81
CA PRO A 279 -7.58 -11.55 -5.64
C PRO A 279 -6.68 -10.51 -4.97
N VAL A 280 -6.78 -9.25 -5.38
CA VAL A 280 -6.12 -8.14 -4.70
C VAL A 280 -6.94 -7.74 -3.47
N PRO A 281 -6.34 -7.59 -2.29
CA PRO A 281 -7.03 -7.09 -1.10
C PRO A 281 -7.73 -5.75 -1.34
N LEU A 282 -8.88 -5.56 -0.70
CA LEU A 282 -9.66 -4.33 -0.82
C LEU A 282 -8.85 -3.08 -0.41
N PHE A 283 -8.00 -3.22 0.61
CA PHE A 283 -7.14 -2.14 1.11
C PHE A 283 -5.78 -2.04 0.41
N ALA A 284 -5.56 -2.72 -0.71
CA ALA A 284 -4.30 -2.66 -1.44
C ALA A 284 -3.98 -1.29 -2.06
N THR A 285 -4.92 -0.34 -2.02
CA THR A 285 -4.75 1.06 -2.40
C THR A 285 -4.80 2.01 -1.19
N ALA A 286 -4.98 1.49 0.02
CA ALA A 286 -4.93 2.29 1.24
C ALA A 286 -3.48 2.54 1.62
N CYS A 287 -3.16 3.80 1.85
CA CYS A 287 -1.88 4.25 2.34
C CYS A 287 -2.05 4.68 3.80
N PHE A 288 -1.30 4.05 4.71
CA PHE A 288 -1.24 4.49 6.09
C PHE A 288 -0.48 5.81 6.19
N ARG A 289 -1.14 6.84 6.73
CA ARG A 289 -0.60 8.21 6.87
C ARG A 289 -0.04 8.46 8.26
N GLY A 290 0.15 7.42 9.05
CA GLY A 290 0.42 7.56 10.48
C GLY A 290 -0.86 7.69 11.28
N TRP A 291 -0.70 8.00 12.56
CA TRP A 291 -1.76 8.69 13.30
C TRP A 291 -1.71 10.19 12.99
N ASP A 292 -2.56 10.99 13.63
CA ASP A 292 -2.59 12.43 13.40
C ASP A 292 -1.36 13.15 13.98
N TYR A 293 -0.16 12.94 13.43
CA TYR A 293 1.09 13.56 13.91
C TYR A 293 1.01 15.09 13.94
N ALA A 294 0.24 15.68 13.03
CA ALA A 294 0.01 17.12 12.99
C ALA A 294 -0.88 17.61 14.15
N ARG A 295 -1.65 16.71 14.77
CA ARG A 295 -2.51 17.02 15.92
C ARG A 295 -2.09 16.37 17.23
N LEU A 296 -1.16 15.41 17.24
CA LEU A 296 -0.81 14.63 18.42
C LEU A 296 0.71 14.56 18.64
N GLY A 297 1.54 14.89 17.65
CA GLY A 297 3.00 14.71 17.78
C GLY A 297 3.38 13.24 18.06
N TYR A 298 4.28 13.01 19.03
CA TYR A 298 4.62 11.66 19.55
C TYR A 298 4.00 11.36 20.92
N ALA A 299 3.23 12.28 21.51
CA ALA A 299 2.69 12.15 22.87
C ALA A 299 1.16 12.24 22.86
N ALA A 300 0.48 11.37 23.60
CA ALA A 300 -0.97 11.37 23.73
C ALA A 300 -1.41 11.67 25.17
N SER A 301 -2.40 12.54 25.29
CA SER A 301 -3.12 12.84 26.53
C SER A 301 -4.45 12.06 26.63
N PRO A 302 -5.03 11.87 27.84
CA PRO A 302 -6.27 11.10 28.03
C PRO A 302 -7.48 11.61 27.21
N SER A 303 -7.61 12.93 27.00
CA SER A 303 -8.71 13.55 26.26
C SER A 303 -8.47 13.59 24.74
N GLU A 304 -7.31 13.16 24.26
CA GLU A 304 -7.03 13.17 22.83
C GLU A 304 -7.66 11.96 22.14
N SER A 305 -8.41 12.23 21.07
CA SER A 305 -8.89 11.19 20.19
C SER A 305 -7.76 10.75 19.28
N ILE A 306 -7.31 9.51 19.45
CA ILE A 306 -6.37 8.89 18.53
C ILE A 306 -7.14 8.30 17.35
N ALA A 307 -6.66 8.51 16.14
CA ALA A 307 -7.14 7.81 14.96
C ALA A 307 -5.97 7.31 14.12
N LEU A 308 -6.09 6.09 13.60
CA LEU A 308 -5.24 5.60 12.52
C LEU A 308 -5.66 6.29 11.23
N ARG A 309 -4.79 7.08 10.61
CA ARG A 309 -5.12 7.83 9.39
C ARG A 309 -4.70 7.05 8.16
N PHE A 310 -5.58 7.06 7.17
CA PHE A 310 -5.36 6.42 5.89
C PHE A 310 -5.78 7.35 4.78
N SER A 311 -5.13 7.21 3.63
CA SER A 311 -5.56 7.83 2.38
C SER A 311 -5.83 6.73 1.37
N ASN A 312 -6.91 6.86 0.61
CA ASN A 312 -7.18 5.95 -0.49
C ASN A 312 -6.57 6.52 -1.76
N GLN A 313 -5.49 5.90 -2.21
CA GLN A 313 -4.77 6.30 -3.41
C GLN A 313 -5.35 5.66 -4.68
N GLY A 314 -6.41 4.86 -4.54
CA GLY A 314 -7.15 4.24 -5.63
C GLY A 314 -8.21 5.14 -6.24
N LEU A 315 -8.81 4.66 -7.33
CA LEU A 315 -9.84 5.37 -8.10
C LEU A 315 -11.27 4.95 -7.72
N GLN A 316 -11.41 4.09 -6.73
CA GLN A 316 -12.67 3.55 -6.23
C GLN A 316 -12.74 3.70 -4.72
N PRO A 317 -13.94 3.87 -4.13
CA PRO A 317 -14.10 3.85 -2.69
C PRO A 317 -13.69 2.49 -2.13
N ILE A 318 -13.10 2.50 -0.93
CA ILE A 318 -12.73 1.30 -0.18
C ILE A 318 -13.31 1.39 1.23
N GLY A 319 -13.75 0.25 1.76
CA GLY A 319 -14.48 0.19 3.01
C GLY A 319 -14.27 -1.14 3.73
N GLY A 320 -13.99 -1.10 5.03
CA GLY A 320 -13.78 -2.33 5.79
C GLY A 320 -13.41 -2.10 7.24
N GLU A 321 -12.99 -3.18 7.90
CA GLU A 321 -12.63 -3.18 9.31
C GLU A 321 -11.12 -2.96 9.47
N VAL A 322 -10.75 -2.09 10.41
CA VAL A 322 -9.38 -1.91 10.91
C VAL A 322 -9.33 -2.51 12.30
N ARG A 323 -8.58 -3.59 12.46
CA ARG A 323 -8.30 -4.19 13.76
C ARG A 323 -7.06 -3.55 14.33
N TRP A 324 -7.03 -3.41 15.65
CA TRP A 324 -5.88 -2.82 16.32
C TRP A 324 -5.61 -3.50 17.66
N ARG A 325 -4.35 -3.43 18.07
CA ARG A 325 -3.84 -3.97 19.33
C ARG A 325 -2.89 -2.96 19.96
N LEU A 326 -3.27 -2.45 21.11
CA LEU A 326 -2.42 -1.64 21.98
C LEU A 326 -1.57 -2.56 22.85
N ALA A 327 -0.27 -2.35 22.83
CA ALA A 327 0.68 -3.07 23.67
C ALA A 327 1.60 -2.09 24.40
N ASP A 328 2.11 -2.52 25.55
CA ASP A 328 3.26 -1.87 26.17
C ASP A 328 4.54 -2.09 25.33
N TYR A 329 5.63 -1.44 25.72
CA TYR A 329 6.91 -1.57 25.02
C TYR A 329 7.48 -3.01 25.00
N PRO A 330 7.40 -3.80 26.10
CA PRO A 330 7.70 -5.24 26.08
C PRO A 330 6.86 -6.06 25.10
N GLY A 331 5.69 -5.55 24.68
CA GLY A 331 4.80 -6.18 23.70
C GLY A 331 3.59 -6.90 24.30
N THR A 332 3.39 -6.79 25.63
CA THR A 332 2.20 -7.27 26.34
C THR A 332 0.98 -6.54 25.81
N THR A 333 -0.01 -7.30 25.35
CA THR A 333 -1.28 -6.72 24.89
C THR A 333 -2.04 -6.13 26.08
N LEU A 334 -2.37 -4.85 26.01
CA LEU A 334 -3.18 -4.16 27.01
C LEU A 334 -4.64 -4.09 26.58
N ARG A 335 -4.88 -3.86 25.28
CA ARG A 335 -6.21 -3.78 24.70
C ARG A 335 -6.16 -4.13 23.22
N SER A 336 -7.27 -4.66 22.71
CA SER A 336 -7.51 -4.80 21.28
C SER A 336 -8.90 -4.25 20.96
N GLY A 337 -9.10 -3.90 19.69
CA GLY A 337 -10.40 -3.48 19.21
C GLY A 337 -10.44 -3.48 17.69
N SER A 338 -11.56 -3.01 17.16
CA SER A 338 -11.70 -2.75 15.74
C SER A 338 -12.54 -1.50 15.49
N GLY A 339 -12.35 -0.92 14.32
CA GLY A 339 -13.08 0.26 13.85
C GLY A 339 -13.40 0.14 12.37
N LYS A 340 -14.46 0.80 11.93
CA LYS A 340 -14.81 0.86 10.51
C LYS A 340 -14.02 1.98 9.83
N LEU A 341 -13.46 1.70 8.66
CA LEU A 341 -12.76 2.66 7.81
C LEU A 341 -13.46 2.69 6.45
N GLU A 342 -13.95 3.87 6.07
CA GLU A 342 -14.57 4.13 4.78
C GLU A 342 -13.84 5.30 4.13
N LEU A 343 -13.33 5.09 2.92
CA LEU A 343 -12.53 6.07 2.20
C LEU A 343 -13.04 6.18 0.77
N ALA A 344 -13.58 7.35 0.42
CA ALA A 344 -13.83 7.68 -0.98
C ALA A 344 -12.52 7.68 -1.79
N ALA A 345 -12.63 7.56 -3.12
CA ALA A 345 -11.47 7.62 -4.01
C ALA A 345 -10.70 8.94 -3.82
N GLY A 346 -9.39 8.86 -3.61
CA GLY A 346 -8.55 10.02 -3.34
C GLY A 346 -8.74 10.70 -2.00
N ALA A 347 -9.68 10.24 -1.17
CA ALA A 347 -9.96 10.84 0.12
C ALA A 347 -9.04 10.31 1.21
N MET A 348 -8.95 11.09 2.28
CA MET A 348 -8.31 10.71 3.53
C MET A 348 -9.37 10.54 4.60
N GLY A 349 -9.13 9.63 5.52
CA GLY A 349 -9.99 9.37 6.67
C GLY A 349 -9.20 8.69 7.77
N GLY A 350 -9.90 8.23 8.81
CA GLY A 350 -9.25 7.50 9.87
C GLY A 350 -10.18 6.57 10.62
N ALA A 351 -9.58 5.55 11.23
CA ALA A 351 -10.25 4.65 12.16
C ALA A 351 -9.95 5.12 13.59
N PRO A 352 -10.96 5.61 14.34
CA PRO A 352 -10.76 6.08 15.70
C PRO A 352 -10.37 4.92 16.63
N ILE A 353 -9.53 5.22 17.61
CA ILE A 353 -8.96 4.29 18.58
C ILE A 353 -9.34 4.78 19.97
N SER A 354 -10.06 3.93 20.71
CA SER A 354 -10.39 4.21 22.10
C SER A 354 -9.32 3.65 23.01
N LEU A 355 -8.49 4.54 23.56
CA LEU A 355 -7.53 4.17 24.59
C LEU A 355 -8.23 3.77 25.90
N PRO A 356 -7.67 2.85 26.71
CA PRO A 356 -8.10 2.66 28.10
C PRO A 356 -7.95 3.95 28.92
N ALA A 357 -8.96 4.27 29.74
CA ALA A 357 -8.92 5.45 30.62
C ALA A 357 -7.82 5.36 31.70
N GLU A 358 -7.47 4.13 32.08
CA GLU A 358 -6.53 3.80 33.17
C GLU A 358 -5.08 3.56 32.66
N LEU A 359 -4.73 4.05 31.46
CA LEU A 359 -3.35 3.93 30.98
C LEU A 359 -2.40 4.66 31.92
N SER A 360 -1.29 4.01 32.29
CA SER A 360 -0.22 4.65 33.05
C SER A 360 0.70 5.46 32.14
N ASP A 361 1.46 6.40 32.70
CA ASP A 361 2.54 7.06 31.97
C ASP A 361 3.51 6.02 31.40
N GLY A 362 3.86 6.16 30.11
CA GLY A 362 4.79 5.23 29.50
C GLY A 362 4.83 5.25 27.98
N HIS A 363 5.62 4.33 27.43
CA HIS A 363 5.79 4.13 26.01
C HIS A 363 4.88 2.99 25.54
N TYR A 364 4.09 3.26 24.51
CA TYR A 364 3.11 2.32 23.98
C TYR A 364 3.32 2.10 22.50
N ARG A 365 2.88 0.93 22.04
CA ARG A 365 2.89 0.55 20.64
C ARG A 365 1.48 0.18 20.20
N LEU A 366 0.97 0.86 19.19
CA LEU A 366 -0.28 0.49 18.55
C LEU A 366 0.01 -0.29 17.26
N HIS A 367 -0.46 -1.52 17.21
CA HIS A 367 -0.50 -2.32 15.99
C HIS A 367 -1.85 -2.15 15.31
N TYR A 368 -1.86 -2.18 14.00
CA TYR A 368 -3.09 -2.28 13.23
C TYR A 368 -2.99 -3.33 12.13
N GLU A 369 -4.15 -3.82 11.71
CA GLU A 369 -4.35 -4.76 10.61
C GLU A 369 -5.62 -4.35 9.85
N LEU A 370 -5.51 -4.20 8.53
CA LEU A 370 -6.67 -3.97 7.66
C LEU A 370 -7.30 -5.32 7.29
N ALA A 371 -8.60 -5.48 7.57
CA ALA A 371 -9.28 -6.74 7.34
C ALA A 371 -9.28 -7.15 5.86
N GLY A 372 -9.04 -8.43 5.60
CA GLY A 372 -9.05 -9.01 4.24
C GLY A 372 -7.79 -8.74 3.43
N ALA A 373 -6.69 -8.31 4.08
CA ALA A 373 -5.43 -8.06 3.41
C ALA A 373 -4.33 -9.03 3.87
N ASP A 374 -3.42 -9.34 2.94
CA ASP A 374 -2.28 -10.25 3.20
C ASP A 374 -1.39 -9.71 4.33
N GLU A 375 -0.74 -10.63 5.05
CA GLU A 375 -0.05 -10.36 6.33
C GLU A 375 1.06 -9.31 6.28
N THR A 376 1.58 -8.95 5.10
CA THR A 376 2.78 -8.12 4.93
C THR A 376 2.51 -6.69 4.48
N GLU A 377 1.44 -6.42 3.72
CA GLU A 377 1.12 -5.08 3.21
C GLU A 377 0.09 -4.33 4.07
N SER A 378 -0.58 -5.03 5.00
CA SER A 378 -1.74 -4.52 5.73
C SER A 378 -1.55 -4.35 7.24
N ARG A 379 -0.34 -4.65 7.72
CA ARG A 379 0.03 -4.57 9.13
C ARG A 379 1.07 -3.48 9.33
N GLY A 380 0.83 -2.64 10.32
CA GLY A 380 1.79 -1.63 10.73
C GLY A 380 1.78 -1.45 12.23
N SER A 381 2.79 -0.73 12.73
CA SER A 381 2.81 -0.28 14.10
C SER A 381 3.39 1.11 14.19
N PHE A 382 2.94 1.88 15.17
CA PHE A 382 3.63 3.10 15.57
C PHE A 382 3.75 3.16 17.09
N TYR A 383 4.63 4.06 17.52
CA TYR A 383 5.00 4.27 18.91
C TYR A 383 4.53 5.64 19.35
N PHE A 384 4.06 5.72 20.59
CA PHE A 384 3.70 6.98 21.21
C PHE A 384 3.94 6.93 22.72
N ASP A 385 4.14 8.10 23.30
CA ASP A 385 4.24 8.31 24.73
C ASP A 385 2.87 8.69 25.28
N TYR A 386 2.32 7.92 26.21
CA TYR A 386 1.12 8.34 26.93
C TYR A 386 1.53 9.05 28.22
N ARG A 387 0.91 10.20 28.49
CA ARG A 387 1.18 11.01 29.69
C ARG A 387 -0.15 11.44 30.32
N ALA A 388 -0.50 10.83 31.44
CA ALA A 388 -1.63 11.24 32.24
C ALA A 388 -1.24 12.44 33.13
N PRO A 389 -2.08 13.48 33.22
CA PRO A 389 -1.87 14.54 34.19
C PRO A 389 -1.98 13.98 35.62
N SER A 390 -0.92 14.17 36.39
CA SER A 390 -0.82 13.85 37.81
C SER A 390 -1.55 14.88 38.67
N GLY A 391 -2.10 14.43 39.80
CA GLY A 391 -2.77 15.28 40.79
C GLY A 391 -4.30 15.37 40.63
N PRO A 392 -4.97 16.13 41.52
CA PRO A 392 -6.43 16.27 41.54
C PRO A 392 -6.95 16.90 40.25
N ALA A 393 -8.12 16.47 39.78
CA ALA A 393 -8.74 16.96 38.54
C ALA A 393 -8.91 18.49 38.51
N GLU A 394 -9.22 19.09 39.66
CA GLU A 394 -9.38 20.54 39.85
C GLU A 394 -8.11 21.36 39.61
N GLN A 395 -6.94 20.72 39.62
CA GLN A 395 -5.64 21.35 39.37
C GLN A 395 -5.08 21.02 37.98
N ARG A 396 -5.87 20.34 37.14
CA ARG A 396 -5.45 19.97 35.79
C ARG A 396 -5.71 21.12 34.84
N LEU A 397 -4.67 21.56 34.16
CA LEU A 397 -4.77 22.58 33.11
C LEU A 397 -4.82 21.90 31.76
N ARG A 398 -5.87 22.13 30.95
CA ARG A 398 -5.89 21.64 29.57
C ARG A 398 -5.33 22.72 28.66
N ILE A 399 -4.20 22.42 28.02
CA ILE A 399 -3.47 23.33 27.15
C ILE A 399 -3.65 22.88 25.72
N ILE A 400 -4.27 23.72 24.88
CA ILE A 400 -4.39 23.47 23.45
C ILE A 400 -3.21 24.13 22.74
N SER A 401 -2.27 23.34 22.24
CA SER A 401 -1.08 23.78 21.50
C SER A 401 -1.44 24.09 20.05
N LEU A 402 -1.36 25.36 19.67
CA LEU A 402 -1.62 25.84 18.30
C LEU A 402 -0.35 26.50 17.76
N LEU A 403 0.56 25.65 17.25
CA LEU A 403 1.89 26.04 16.81
C LEU A 403 2.04 25.95 15.29
N ASP A 404 2.68 26.95 14.66
CA ASP A 404 2.99 26.97 13.21
C ASP A 404 3.91 25.81 12.81
N ASN A 405 4.93 25.57 13.62
CA ASN A 405 5.59 24.28 13.66
C ASN A 405 4.74 23.38 14.56
N ASN A 406 4.01 22.42 13.98
CA ASN A 406 3.49 21.28 14.76
C ASN A 406 4.57 20.90 15.78
N ASP A 407 4.21 20.58 17.01
CA ASP A 407 5.19 20.24 18.04
C ASP A 407 5.32 18.72 18.18
N PRO A 408 5.91 18.00 17.21
CA PRO A 408 6.16 16.59 17.39
C PRO A 408 7.22 16.36 18.46
N GLU A 409 8.10 17.33 18.72
CA GLU A 409 9.27 17.18 19.59
C GLU A 409 9.00 17.45 21.08
N GLY A 410 7.81 17.97 21.44
CA GLY A 410 7.44 18.26 22.82
C GLY A 410 8.01 19.58 23.36
N TYR A 411 8.24 20.56 22.50
CA TYR A 411 8.55 21.95 22.82
C TYR A 411 7.60 22.53 23.87
N MET A 412 6.29 22.26 23.75
CA MET A 412 5.31 22.64 24.75
C MET A 412 5.56 21.96 26.10
N ALA A 413 5.92 20.69 26.08
CA ALA A 413 6.27 19.97 27.30
C ALA A 413 7.57 20.52 27.95
N MET A 414 8.47 21.13 27.16
CA MET A 414 9.64 21.83 27.68
C MET A 414 9.28 23.19 28.30
N LEU A 415 8.47 24.00 27.61
CA LEU A 415 8.07 25.33 28.08
C LEU A 415 7.35 25.31 29.44
N LEU A 416 6.54 24.27 29.68
CA LEU A 416 5.77 24.14 30.91
C LEU A 416 6.59 23.66 32.12
N GLY A 417 7.86 23.28 31.92
CA GLY A 417 8.77 22.88 32.98
C GLY A 417 8.19 21.83 33.92
N SER A 418 8.22 22.10 35.23
CA SER A 418 7.70 21.21 36.27
C SER A 418 6.18 21.12 36.32
N VAL A 419 5.46 22.13 35.81
CA VAL A 419 3.99 22.20 35.81
C VAL A 419 3.40 21.28 34.74
N ARG A 420 4.19 20.86 33.75
CA ARG A 420 3.75 19.95 32.67
C ARG A 420 3.05 18.69 33.18
N LYS A 421 3.50 18.14 34.32
CA LYS A 421 2.92 16.91 34.90
C LYS A 421 1.49 17.10 35.38
N ARG A 422 1.01 18.34 35.48
CA ARG A 422 -0.37 18.69 35.85
C ARG A 422 -1.17 19.18 34.64
N CYS A 423 -0.53 19.25 33.47
CA CYS A 423 -1.16 19.73 32.25
C CYS A 423 -1.57 18.56 31.38
N GLU A 424 -2.72 18.70 30.76
CA GLU A 424 -3.16 17.86 29.65
C GLU A 424 -2.91 18.65 28.38
N ILE A 425 -2.01 18.19 27.53
CA ILE A 425 -1.65 18.91 26.29
C ILE A 425 -2.45 18.28 25.16
N MET A 426 -3.19 19.12 24.43
CA MET A 426 -3.98 18.76 23.27
C MET A 426 -3.46 19.56 22.07
N GLN A 427 -3.58 19.09 20.83
CA GLN A 427 -3.32 19.95 19.65
C GLN A 427 -4.57 20.22 18.80
N ALA A 428 -5.76 19.89 19.30
CA ALA A 428 -7.04 20.25 18.69
C ALA A 428 -7.90 21.08 19.64
N LEU A 429 -8.55 22.13 19.11
CA LEU A 429 -9.54 22.90 19.86
C LEU A 429 -10.80 22.04 20.09
N PRO A 430 -11.26 21.89 21.35
CA PRO A 430 -12.52 21.22 21.62
C PRO A 430 -13.70 22.06 21.09
N GLU A 431 -14.77 21.40 20.64
CA GLU A 431 -16.00 22.11 20.21
C GLU A 431 -16.64 22.93 21.35
N LYS A 432 -16.45 22.50 22.59
CA LYS A 432 -16.89 23.19 23.81
C LYS A 432 -15.75 23.18 24.83
N PRO A 433 -15.18 24.35 25.18
CA PRO A 433 -14.18 24.41 26.24
C PRO A 433 -14.80 24.04 27.59
N ALA A 434 -14.03 23.35 28.44
CA ALA A 434 -14.36 23.21 29.85
C ALA A 434 -13.78 24.37 30.68
N PRO A 435 -14.30 24.60 31.90
CA PRO A 435 -13.69 25.55 32.82
C PRO A 435 -12.22 25.20 33.08
N GLY A 436 -11.32 26.13 32.74
CA GLY A 436 -9.88 25.94 32.90
C GLY A 436 -9.13 25.60 31.60
N ASP A 437 -9.81 25.44 30.47
CA ASP A 437 -9.13 25.27 29.18
C ASP A 437 -8.40 26.54 28.77
N VAL A 438 -7.15 26.38 28.36
CA VAL A 438 -6.30 27.46 27.84
C VAL A 438 -5.75 27.04 26.49
N ALA A 439 -6.14 27.73 25.42
CA ALA A 439 -5.47 27.59 24.13
C ALA A 439 -4.19 28.41 24.14
N MET A 440 -3.05 27.77 23.96
CA MET A 440 -1.77 28.43 23.79
C MET A 440 -1.49 28.63 22.31
N LEU A 441 -1.43 29.89 21.88
CA LEU A 441 -1.23 30.27 20.49
C LEU A 441 0.19 30.82 20.29
N MET A 442 0.95 30.17 19.42
CA MET A 442 2.22 30.69 18.91
C MET A 442 2.29 30.36 17.41
N CYS A 443 1.87 31.32 16.60
CA CYS A 443 1.74 31.16 15.16
C CYS A 443 2.38 32.38 14.49
N GLU A 444 3.59 32.21 13.93
CA GLU A 444 4.29 33.30 13.27
C GLU A 444 3.70 33.60 11.89
N ARG A 445 3.26 32.56 11.16
CA ARG A 445 2.56 32.68 9.88
C ARG A 445 1.33 31.78 9.85
N LEU A 446 0.26 32.31 9.27
CA LEU A 446 -0.94 31.55 9.00
C LEU A 446 -0.84 30.96 7.59
N THR A 447 -1.11 29.66 7.44
CA THR A 447 -1.27 29.05 6.12
C THR A 447 -2.50 29.66 5.41
N ASP A 448 -2.35 29.99 4.14
CA ASP A 448 -3.46 30.50 3.32
C ASP A 448 -4.69 29.57 3.40
N GLY A 449 -5.85 30.15 3.73
CA GLY A 449 -7.12 29.41 3.86
C GLY A 449 -7.35 28.71 5.21
N SER A 450 -6.52 28.96 6.23
CA SER A 450 -6.72 28.40 7.58
C SER A 450 -8.00 28.91 8.26
N ASP A 451 -8.82 28.00 8.80
CA ASP A 451 -10.00 28.31 9.65
C ASP A 451 -9.63 28.53 11.12
N LEU A 452 -8.33 28.47 11.46
CA LEU A 452 -7.86 28.57 12.84
C LEU A 452 -8.32 29.86 13.56
N PRO A 453 -8.29 31.06 12.94
CA PRO A 453 -8.79 32.27 13.59
C PRO A 453 -10.27 32.16 13.99
N ALA A 454 -11.11 31.64 13.10
CA ALA A 454 -12.54 31.47 13.39
C ALA A 454 -12.79 30.36 14.43
N GLN A 455 -11.99 29.30 14.45
CA GLN A 455 -12.05 28.28 15.51
C GLN A 455 -11.69 28.85 16.88
N LEU A 456 -10.63 29.66 16.94
CA LEU A 456 -10.22 30.32 18.18
C LEU A 456 -11.28 31.31 18.67
N ALA A 457 -11.87 32.11 17.78
CA ALA A 457 -12.98 33.00 18.13
C ALA A 457 -14.15 32.22 18.75
N ARG A 458 -14.59 31.13 18.11
CA ARG A 458 -15.65 30.26 18.65
C ARG A 458 -15.28 29.68 20.02
N PHE A 459 -14.02 29.30 20.20
CA PHE A 459 -13.52 28.79 21.47
C PHE A 459 -13.54 29.85 22.58
N THR A 460 -13.11 31.10 22.29
CA THR A 460 -13.15 32.20 23.25
C THR A 460 -14.58 32.63 23.57
N ASP A 461 -15.46 32.70 22.57
CA ASP A 461 -16.88 33.04 22.74
C ASP A 461 -17.60 32.03 23.64
N ALA A 462 -17.16 30.77 23.60
CA ALA A 462 -17.65 29.71 24.49
C ALA A 462 -17.04 29.74 25.90
N GLY A 463 -16.23 30.76 26.24
CA GLY A 463 -15.61 30.95 27.57
C GLY A 463 -14.22 30.33 27.72
N GLY A 464 -13.63 29.82 26.63
CA GLY A 464 -12.24 29.37 26.61
C GLY A 464 -11.26 30.54 26.76
N ARG A 465 -10.07 30.27 27.30
CA ARG A 465 -9.03 31.31 27.48
C ARG A 465 -7.92 31.11 26.47
N VAL A 466 -7.33 32.19 25.97
CA VAL A 466 -6.19 32.12 25.06
C VAL A 466 -4.96 32.73 25.72
N LEU A 467 -3.84 32.02 25.68
CA LEU A 467 -2.53 32.51 26.03
C LEU A 467 -1.71 32.67 24.74
N ALA A 468 -1.50 33.91 24.32
CA ALA A 468 -0.60 34.22 23.22
C ALA A 468 0.85 34.20 23.70
N PHE A 469 1.74 33.51 23.00
CA PHE A 469 3.15 33.42 23.32
C PHE A 469 4.01 33.64 22.06
N GLY A 470 5.08 34.43 22.18
CA GLY A 470 6.00 34.72 21.06
C GLY A 470 5.39 35.65 20.00
N LYS A 471 5.86 35.52 18.76
CA LYS A 471 5.34 36.29 17.61
C LYS A 471 4.03 35.67 17.14
N VAL A 472 2.96 36.45 17.16
CA VAL A 472 1.62 36.03 16.71
C VAL A 472 1.27 36.75 15.41
N SER A 473 0.75 36.00 14.45
CA SER A 473 0.28 36.53 13.17
C SER A 473 -0.74 37.67 13.38
N PRO A 474 -0.66 38.76 12.59
CA PRO A 474 -1.62 39.87 12.67
C PRO A 474 -3.09 39.44 12.46
N ALA A 475 -3.32 38.28 11.85
CA ALA A 475 -4.65 37.68 11.68
C ALA A 475 -5.39 37.40 13.00
N PHE A 476 -4.69 37.39 14.13
CA PHE A 476 -5.28 37.22 15.47
C PHE A 476 -5.41 38.52 16.26
N SER A 477 -5.15 39.69 15.65
CA SER A 477 -5.15 40.99 16.33
C SER A 477 -6.46 41.28 17.08
N ASP A 478 -7.61 40.91 16.50
CA ASP A 478 -8.94 41.10 17.11
C ASP A 478 -9.21 40.16 18.30
N LEU A 479 -8.42 39.10 18.46
CA LEU A 479 -8.54 38.14 19.56
C LEU A 479 -7.59 38.44 20.73
N LEU A 480 -6.68 39.40 20.55
CA LEU A 480 -5.74 39.77 21.58
C LEU A 480 -6.36 40.88 22.44
N PRO A 481 -6.33 40.76 23.77
CA PRO A 481 -6.84 41.80 24.68
C PRO A 481 -5.93 43.04 24.72
N VAL A 482 -4.93 43.13 23.84
CA VAL A 482 -3.94 44.20 23.78
C VAL A 482 -3.67 44.61 22.34
N THR A 483 -3.50 45.91 22.11
CA THR A 483 -3.02 46.44 20.84
C THR A 483 -1.53 46.10 20.70
N ILE A 484 -1.17 45.33 19.67
CA ILE A 484 0.25 45.08 19.36
C ILE A 484 0.86 46.40 18.90
N ALA A 485 1.85 46.91 19.63
CA ALA A 485 2.59 48.11 19.24
C ALA A 485 3.36 47.87 17.92
N GLU A 486 3.55 48.92 17.12
CA GLU A 486 4.21 48.83 15.80
C GLU A 486 5.67 48.31 15.87
N GLU A 487 6.30 48.32 17.06
CA GLU A 487 7.60 47.69 17.31
C GLU A 487 7.47 46.44 18.20
N PRO A 488 7.58 45.22 17.63
CA PRO A 488 7.38 43.96 18.36
C PRO A 488 8.62 43.47 19.13
N PHE A 489 9.71 44.25 19.17
CA PHE A 489 10.96 43.85 19.83
C PHE A 489 11.11 44.56 21.17
N LEU A 490 10.72 43.88 22.24
CA LEU A 490 10.99 44.32 23.61
C LEU A 490 11.89 43.28 24.29
N ASP A 491 13.00 43.74 24.88
CA ASP A 491 14.02 42.90 25.52
C ASP A 491 13.55 42.23 26.83
N ALA A 492 12.35 42.54 27.30
CA ALA A 492 11.80 41.98 28.54
C ALA A 492 10.41 41.34 28.31
N PRO A 493 10.15 40.14 28.86
CA PRO A 493 8.83 39.51 28.78
C PRO A 493 7.79 40.38 29.49
N GLN A 494 6.74 40.79 28.78
CA GLN A 494 5.62 41.50 29.39
C GLN A 494 4.66 40.51 30.04
N THR A 495 4.32 40.75 31.30
CA THR A 495 3.15 40.11 31.91
C THR A 495 1.92 40.86 31.42
N LEU A 496 1.15 40.25 30.52
CA LEU A 496 -0.11 40.79 30.05
C LEU A 496 -1.10 40.84 31.21
N ARG A 497 -1.43 42.05 31.69
CA ARG A 497 -2.56 42.25 32.60
C ARG A 497 -3.83 42.24 31.75
N LEU A 498 -4.69 41.25 31.99
CA LEU A 498 -6.06 41.23 31.47
C LEU A 498 -6.84 42.39 32.13
N GLY A 499 -7.53 43.19 31.30
CA GLY A 499 -8.50 44.19 31.76
C GLY A 499 -9.79 43.55 32.26
#